data_AF-A0A2V7YCJ5-F1
#
_entry.id   AF-A0A2V7YCJ5-F1
#
_cell.length_a   1.000
_cell.length_b   1.000
_cell.length_c   1.000
_cell.angle_alpha   90.00
_cell.angle_beta   90.00
_cell.angle_gamma   90.00
#
_symmetry.space_group_name_H-M   'P 1'
#
loop_
_entity.id
_entity.type
_entity.pdbx_description
1 polymer ?
#
loop_
_entity_poly.entity_id
_entity_poly.type
_entity_poly.pdbx_seq_one_letter_code
_entity_poly.pdbx_strand_id
1 'polypeptide(L)'
;MRQALFLWFLLALSVIPALADESVWRTNFNSPNGRFELNYQSGKDSGEVWSLAEKKTGAVLYKLTGNLRSQTAFVSGDGRGVVVLDGFSEQDSNKNPGVLVFYRDGKPIRKYRLGDLVRNPANISHSVSHFFWFFEESDPPPAVRNGRLSLKTFELVRYEFDAATGQILHRDVDPVLSPGALYVYGKVDKIGARRYSIKPCHLVQGTLPKSGRVDFEAEPGSLEDYAYSWKSLVIQSGRLVKIEPVILNECNLESPARR
;
A
#
# COMPACT_ATOMS: atom_id res chain seq x y z
N MET A 1 -3.88 10.47 49.51
CA MET A 1 -4.30 11.41 48.43
C MET A 1 -3.62 11.17 47.08
N ARG A 2 -2.32 10.80 47.00
CA ARG A 2 -1.63 10.60 45.71
C ARG A 2 -2.08 9.37 44.88
N GLN A 3 -2.54 8.29 45.50
CA GLN A 3 -3.00 7.08 44.77
C GLN A 3 -4.36 7.26 44.09
N ALA A 4 -5.27 8.05 44.68
CA ALA A 4 -6.59 8.31 44.09
C ALA A 4 -6.48 9.13 42.79
N LEU A 5 -5.59 10.12 42.72
CA LEU A 5 -5.36 10.89 41.49
C LEU A 5 -4.80 10.03 40.35
N PHE A 6 -3.96 9.03 40.65
CA PHE A 6 -3.37 8.16 39.64
C PHE A 6 -4.39 7.18 39.05
N LEU A 7 -5.32 6.68 39.88
CA LEU A 7 -6.43 5.83 39.45
C LEU A 7 -7.45 6.60 38.60
N TRP A 8 -7.75 7.86 38.92
CA TRP A 8 -8.60 8.71 38.09
C TRP A 8 -7.94 9.05 36.75
N PHE A 9 -6.61 9.20 36.70
CA PHE A 9 -5.88 9.44 35.46
C PHE A 9 -5.87 8.20 34.54
N LEU A 10 -5.71 7.00 35.10
CA LEU A 10 -5.81 5.75 34.34
C LEU A 10 -7.24 5.46 33.86
N LEU A 11 -8.25 5.77 34.68
CA LEU A 11 -9.66 5.64 34.29
C LEU A 11 -10.00 6.62 33.16
N ALA A 12 -9.51 7.87 33.23
CA ALA A 12 -9.66 8.87 32.17
C ALA A 12 -9.01 8.44 30.84
N LEU A 13 -7.89 7.70 30.89
CA LEU A 13 -7.25 7.12 29.70
C LEU A 13 -8.01 5.92 29.11
N SER A 14 -8.82 5.21 29.91
CA SER A 14 -9.66 4.09 29.45
C SER A 14 -10.98 4.49 28.77
N VAL A 15 -11.39 5.77 28.90
CA VAL A 15 -12.60 6.30 28.24
C VAL A 15 -12.29 7.06 26.95
N ILE A 16 -11.02 7.21 26.59
CA ILE A 16 -10.67 7.63 25.24
C ILE A 16 -10.98 6.42 24.36
N PRO A 17 -11.96 6.49 23.45
CA PRO A 17 -12.14 5.43 22.48
C PRO A 17 -10.78 5.23 21.83
N ALA A 18 -10.22 4.03 21.95
CA ALA A 18 -9.09 3.65 21.14
C ALA A 18 -9.55 3.90 19.70
N LEU A 19 -9.03 4.95 19.06
CA LEU A 19 -9.08 5.15 17.62
C LEU A 19 -8.15 4.10 16.99
N ALA A 20 -8.40 2.84 17.31
CA ALA A 20 -7.82 1.68 16.69
C ALA A 20 -8.79 1.35 15.55
N ASP A 21 -8.32 1.63 14.33
CA ASP A 21 -8.93 1.29 13.06
C ASP A 21 -10.29 1.95 12.79
N GLU A 22 -10.27 3.23 12.40
CA GLU A 22 -11.25 3.68 11.41
C GLU A 22 -10.97 2.95 10.10
N SER A 23 -11.56 1.77 9.99
CA SER A 23 -11.81 1.11 8.71
C SER A 23 -12.33 2.13 7.71
N VAL A 24 -11.64 2.25 6.57
CA VAL A 24 -11.98 3.15 5.45
C VAL A 24 -13.24 2.63 4.76
N TRP A 25 -14.37 2.52 5.47
CA TRP A 25 -15.64 2.07 4.90
C TRP A 25 -16.19 3.18 4.02
N ARG A 26 -15.95 3.10 2.73
CA ARG A 26 -16.58 3.97 1.75
C ARG A 26 -17.92 3.39 1.34
N THR A 27 -18.91 4.24 1.11
CA THR A 27 -20.25 3.83 0.65
C THR A 27 -20.60 4.43 -0.70
N ASN A 28 -19.79 5.37 -1.20
CA ASN A 28 -19.94 5.99 -2.50
C ASN A 28 -18.58 6.34 -3.11
N PHE A 29 -18.54 6.39 -4.45
CA PHE A 29 -17.41 6.88 -5.23
C PHE A 29 -17.92 7.73 -6.39
N ASN A 30 -17.35 8.91 -6.59
CA ASN A 30 -17.81 9.86 -7.60
C ASN A 30 -16.88 9.90 -8.81
N SER A 31 -17.47 10.03 -10.00
CA SER A 31 -16.71 10.33 -11.22
C SER A 31 -16.07 11.73 -11.16
N PRO A 32 -14.93 11.98 -11.87
CA PRO A 32 -14.26 13.28 -11.86
C PRO A 32 -15.11 14.46 -12.33
N ASN A 33 -16.10 14.23 -13.20
CA ASN A 33 -17.02 15.26 -13.68
C ASN A 33 -18.30 15.38 -12.81
N GLY A 34 -18.38 14.63 -11.71
CA GLY A 34 -19.52 14.64 -10.79
C GLY A 34 -20.83 14.08 -11.35
N ARG A 35 -20.83 13.53 -12.58
CA ARG A 35 -22.07 13.07 -13.25
C ARG A 35 -22.52 11.69 -12.77
N PHE A 36 -21.57 10.82 -12.44
CA PHE A 36 -21.83 9.44 -12.05
C PHE A 36 -21.34 9.16 -10.63
N GLU A 37 -22.04 8.26 -9.97
CA GLU A 37 -21.75 7.83 -8.60
C GLU A 37 -21.97 6.32 -8.46
N LEU A 38 -20.97 5.64 -7.90
CA LEU A 38 -21.02 4.23 -7.56
C LEU A 38 -21.40 4.11 -6.09
N ASN A 39 -22.60 3.61 -5.80
CA ASN A 39 -23.18 3.58 -4.46
C ASN A 39 -23.40 2.16 -3.96
N TYR A 40 -23.02 1.92 -2.72
CA TYR A 40 -23.36 0.68 -2.01
C TYR A 40 -24.89 0.55 -1.88
N GLN A 41 -25.41 -0.64 -2.10
CA GLN A 41 -26.84 -0.93 -1.99
C GLN A 41 -27.13 -1.84 -0.79
N SER A 42 -26.57 -3.04 -0.81
CA SER A 42 -26.88 -4.10 0.15
C SER A 42 -25.83 -5.22 0.09
N GLY A 43 -25.88 -6.15 1.04
CA GLY A 43 -24.98 -7.31 1.12
C GLY A 43 -23.92 -7.20 2.22
N LYS A 44 -23.06 -8.21 2.29
CA LYS A 44 -21.89 -8.26 3.18
C LYS A 44 -20.74 -8.93 2.46
N ASP A 45 -19.52 -8.55 2.81
CA ASP A 45 -18.27 -9.14 2.33
C ASP A 45 -18.23 -9.22 0.78
N SER A 46 -17.96 -10.40 0.22
CA SER A 46 -17.89 -10.61 -1.24
C SER A 46 -19.25 -10.57 -1.96
N GLY A 47 -20.36 -10.54 -1.22
CA GLY A 47 -21.73 -10.52 -1.75
C GLY A 47 -22.37 -9.13 -1.77
N GLU A 48 -21.60 -8.07 -1.54
CA GLU A 48 -22.09 -6.69 -1.63
C GLU A 48 -22.45 -6.31 -3.06
N VAL A 49 -23.55 -5.57 -3.19
CA VAL A 49 -24.06 -5.05 -4.46
C VAL A 49 -23.87 -3.54 -4.49
N TRP A 50 -23.27 -3.08 -5.58
CA TRP A 50 -22.98 -1.67 -5.83
C TRP A 50 -23.66 -1.24 -7.14
N SER A 51 -24.34 -0.11 -7.15
CA SER A 51 -24.99 0.44 -8.34
C SER A 51 -24.23 1.66 -8.82
N LEU A 52 -23.85 1.68 -10.09
CA LEU A 52 -23.42 2.92 -10.74
C LEU A 52 -24.66 3.62 -11.30
N ALA A 53 -24.88 4.88 -10.91
CA ALA A 53 -26.00 5.68 -11.35
C ALA A 53 -25.57 7.06 -11.86
N GLU A 54 -26.36 7.63 -12.76
CA GLU A 54 -26.26 9.05 -13.13
C GLU A 54 -26.95 9.90 -12.06
N LYS A 55 -26.21 10.81 -11.42
CA LYS A 55 -26.69 11.55 -10.23
C LYS A 55 -27.92 12.41 -10.51
N LYS A 56 -28.01 12.98 -11.71
CA LYS A 56 -29.10 13.91 -12.06
C LYS A 56 -30.44 13.19 -12.24
N THR A 57 -30.43 12.01 -12.85
CA THR A 57 -31.65 11.28 -13.21
C THR A 57 -31.96 10.16 -12.22
N GLY A 58 -30.97 9.72 -11.43
CA GLY A 58 -31.07 8.52 -10.59
C GLY A 58 -31.09 7.22 -11.41
N ALA A 59 -30.91 7.28 -12.73
CA ALA A 59 -30.92 6.10 -13.59
C ALA A 59 -29.71 5.22 -13.26
N VAL A 60 -29.96 3.96 -12.95
CA VAL A 60 -28.91 2.96 -12.73
C VAL A 60 -28.41 2.47 -14.09
N LEU A 61 -27.10 2.59 -14.33
CA LEU A 61 -26.46 2.15 -15.56
C LEU A 61 -26.16 0.65 -15.49
N TYR A 62 -25.49 0.23 -14.42
CA TYR A 62 -25.15 -1.16 -14.16
C TYR A 62 -24.80 -1.38 -12.68
N LYS A 63 -24.61 -2.65 -12.32
CA LYS A 63 -24.25 -3.08 -10.97
C LYS A 63 -22.92 -3.82 -10.96
N LEU A 64 -22.21 -3.70 -9.85
CA LEU A 64 -21.01 -4.47 -9.52
C LEU A 64 -21.28 -5.30 -8.26
N THR A 65 -20.53 -6.38 -8.12
CA THR A 65 -20.57 -7.24 -6.93
C THR A 65 -19.17 -7.42 -6.34
N GLY A 66 -19.06 -7.37 -5.02
CA GLY A 66 -17.80 -7.59 -4.30
C GLY A 66 -17.59 -6.59 -3.16
N ASN A 67 -16.64 -6.90 -2.27
CA ASN A 67 -16.28 -6.03 -1.15
C ASN A 67 -15.52 -4.80 -1.66
N LEU A 68 -16.24 -3.73 -2.01
CA LEU A 68 -15.64 -2.47 -2.46
C LEU A 68 -15.51 -1.47 -1.31
N ARG A 69 -16.12 -1.74 -0.15
CA ARG A 69 -16.18 -0.73 0.90
C ARG A 69 -14.82 -0.48 1.54
N SER A 70 -13.98 -1.50 1.67
CA SER A 70 -12.59 -1.39 2.13
C SER A 70 -11.60 -1.12 0.99
N GLN A 71 -12.09 -0.90 -0.23
CA GLN A 71 -11.28 -0.70 -1.44
C GLN A 71 -11.43 0.72 -1.97
N THR A 72 -10.60 1.07 -2.96
CA THR A 72 -10.75 2.32 -3.71
C THR A 72 -11.32 2.04 -5.09
N ALA A 73 -12.41 2.72 -5.45
CA ALA A 73 -12.96 2.66 -6.80
C ALA A 73 -12.81 4.01 -7.53
N PHE A 74 -12.37 3.96 -8.78
CA PHE A 74 -12.27 5.09 -9.69
C PHE A 74 -13.34 4.97 -10.77
N VAL A 75 -14.28 5.92 -10.80
CA VAL A 75 -15.38 5.95 -11.77
C VAL A 75 -14.99 6.83 -12.96
N SER A 76 -15.10 6.31 -14.18
CA SER A 76 -14.83 7.06 -15.41
C SER A 76 -15.83 8.22 -15.61
N GLY A 77 -15.39 9.29 -16.29
CA GLY A 77 -16.26 10.42 -16.63
C GLY A 77 -17.36 10.11 -17.67
N ASP A 78 -17.26 9.00 -18.42
CA ASP A 78 -18.31 8.52 -19.33
C ASP A 78 -19.30 7.56 -18.64
N GLY A 79 -19.06 7.20 -17.37
CA GLY A 79 -19.88 6.28 -16.61
C GLY A 79 -19.82 4.83 -17.09
N ARG A 80 -18.88 4.47 -17.99
CA ARG A 80 -18.78 3.11 -18.55
C ARG A 80 -17.67 2.29 -17.92
N GLY A 81 -16.67 2.93 -17.32
CA GLY A 81 -15.53 2.30 -16.67
C GLY A 81 -15.55 2.44 -15.14
N VAL A 82 -15.18 1.38 -14.44
CA VAL A 82 -14.83 1.42 -13.02
C VAL A 82 -13.53 0.66 -12.81
N VAL A 83 -12.58 1.25 -12.10
CA VAL A 83 -11.36 0.57 -11.67
C VAL A 83 -11.41 0.40 -10.16
N VAL A 84 -11.23 -0.82 -9.67
CA VAL A 84 -11.27 -1.15 -8.24
C VAL A 84 -9.88 -1.62 -7.80
N LEU A 85 -9.32 -0.95 -6.81
CA LEU A 85 -7.98 -1.16 -6.25
C LEU A 85 -8.10 -1.56 -4.77
N ASP A 86 -7.66 -2.77 -4.45
CA ASP A 86 -7.57 -3.28 -3.08
C ASP A 86 -6.21 -2.91 -2.48
N GLY A 87 -6.19 -1.77 -1.79
CA GLY A 87 -4.94 -1.20 -1.28
C GLY A 87 -4.63 -1.50 0.19
N PHE A 88 -5.66 -1.84 0.95
CA PHE A 88 -5.60 -2.19 2.37
C PHE A 88 -6.36 -3.51 2.53
N SER A 89 -5.71 -4.58 2.12
CA SER A 89 -6.39 -5.85 1.83
C SER A 89 -6.48 -6.72 3.07
N GLU A 90 -7.68 -7.21 3.38
CA GLU A 90 -7.95 -8.21 4.43
C GLU A 90 -7.63 -9.64 3.99
N GLN A 91 -7.20 -9.81 2.73
CA GLN A 91 -6.93 -11.12 2.17
C GLN A 91 -5.58 -11.67 2.66
N ASP A 92 -5.41 -12.98 2.58
CA ASP A 92 -4.11 -13.62 2.84
C ASP A 92 -3.17 -13.42 1.64
N SER A 93 -2.14 -12.60 1.79
CA SER A 93 -1.16 -12.29 0.74
C SER A 93 -0.47 -13.54 0.18
N ASN A 94 -0.30 -14.59 0.99
CA ASN A 94 0.31 -15.85 0.57
C ASN A 94 -0.56 -16.64 -0.43
N LYS A 95 -1.86 -16.34 -0.50
CA LYS A 95 -2.78 -16.94 -1.47
C LYS A 95 -2.82 -16.19 -2.80
N ASN A 96 -1.92 -15.23 -2.99
CA ASN A 96 -1.83 -14.39 -4.18
C ASN A 96 -3.20 -13.77 -4.54
N PRO A 97 -3.81 -12.95 -3.66
CA PRO A 97 -5.18 -12.46 -3.85
C PRO A 97 -5.33 -11.53 -5.05
N GLY A 98 -6.56 -11.32 -5.52
CA GLY A 98 -6.87 -10.30 -6.51
C GLY A 98 -6.79 -8.91 -5.87
N VAL A 99 -6.03 -7.99 -6.48
CA VAL A 99 -5.76 -6.65 -5.90
C VAL A 99 -6.15 -5.47 -6.80
N LEU A 100 -6.40 -5.72 -8.08
CA LEU A 100 -6.81 -4.68 -9.03
C LEU A 100 -7.73 -5.27 -10.09
N VAL A 101 -8.88 -4.64 -10.30
CA VAL A 101 -9.88 -5.08 -11.30
C VAL A 101 -10.38 -3.90 -12.11
N PHE A 102 -10.43 -4.09 -13.43
CA PHE A 102 -11.01 -3.14 -14.37
C PHE A 102 -12.36 -3.66 -14.83
N TYR A 103 -13.37 -2.79 -14.82
CA TYR A 103 -14.72 -3.07 -15.27
C TYR A 103 -15.10 -2.17 -16.43
N ARG A 104 -15.88 -2.72 -17.38
CA ARG A 104 -16.57 -1.97 -18.43
C ARG A 104 -18.02 -2.41 -18.48
N ASP A 105 -18.94 -1.45 -18.43
CA ASP A 105 -20.39 -1.68 -18.48
C ASP A 105 -20.85 -2.77 -17.47
N GLY A 106 -20.30 -2.71 -16.25
CA GLY A 106 -20.60 -3.65 -15.16
C GLY A 106 -19.88 -4.99 -15.19
N LYS A 107 -19.09 -5.28 -16.23
CA LYS A 107 -18.39 -6.57 -16.40
C LYS A 107 -16.89 -6.42 -16.17
N PRO A 108 -16.23 -7.35 -15.43
CA PRO A 108 -14.79 -7.33 -15.29
C PRO A 108 -14.14 -7.64 -16.65
N ILE A 109 -13.24 -6.77 -17.10
CA ILE A 109 -12.50 -6.92 -18.36
C ILE A 109 -11.04 -7.34 -18.15
N ARG A 110 -10.47 -7.01 -16.98
CA ARG A 110 -9.10 -7.38 -16.61
C ARG A 110 -8.98 -7.46 -15.10
N LYS A 111 -8.20 -8.42 -14.60
CA LYS A 111 -7.90 -8.63 -13.19
C LYS A 111 -6.40 -8.84 -13.02
N TYR A 112 -5.85 -8.26 -11.97
CA TYR A 112 -4.47 -8.49 -11.53
C TYR A 112 -4.48 -9.01 -10.09
N ARG A 113 -3.71 -10.06 -9.88
CA ARG A 113 -3.39 -10.62 -8.57
C ARG A 113 -2.13 -9.97 -8.02
N LEU A 114 -1.90 -10.10 -6.72
CA LEU A 114 -0.74 -9.52 -6.05
C LEU A 114 0.58 -9.87 -6.76
N GLY A 115 0.78 -11.15 -7.08
CA GLY A 115 1.96 -11.68 -7.76
C GLY A 115 2.11 -11.26 -9.22
N ASP A 116 1.07 -10.68 -9.84
CA ASP A 116 1.19 -10.09 -11.18
C ASP A 116 1.88 -8.72 -11.13
N LEU A 117 1.83 -8.04 -9.96
CA LEU A 117 2.29 -6.66 -9.79
C LEU A 117 3.51 -6.54 -8.86
N VAL A 118 3.62 -7.43 -7.87
CA VAL A 118 4.70 -7.50 -6.90
C VAL A 118 5.43 -8.83 -7.08
N ARG A 119 6.73 -8.79 -7.34
CA ARG A 119 7.53 -9.98 -7.67
C ARG A 119 7.69 -10.90 -6.46
N ASN A 120 7.93 -10.35 -5.28
CA ASN A 120 8.03 -11.11 -4.04
C ASN A 120 6.94 -10.65 -3.06
N PRO A 121 5.99 -11.51 -2.67
CA PRO A 121 4.93 -11.13 -1.72
C PRO A 121 5.47 -10.72 -0.35
N ALA A 122 6.74 -11.00 -0.03
CA ALA A 122 7.40 -10.49 1.15
C ALA A 122 7.78 -9.00 1.08
N ASN A 123 7.77 -8.40 -0.11
CA ASN A 123 7.98 -6.97 -0.34
C ASN A 123 6.70 -6.16 -0.11
N ILE A 124 5.94 -6.50 0.93
CA ILE A 124 4.70 -5.82 1.33
C ILE A 124 4.76 -5.44 2.81
N SER A 125 3.84 -4.58 3.24
CA SER A 125 3.65 -4.23 4.65
C SER A 125 2.41 -4.91 5.19
N HIS A 126 2.48 -5.42 6.41
CA HIS A 126 1.35 -6.02 7.12
C HIS A 126 0.93 -5.17 8.33
N SER A 127 -0.37 -5.08 8.56
CA SER A 127 -0.94 -4.77 9.87
C SER A 127 -1.35 -6.07 10.57
N VAL A 128 -2.15 -5.98 11.65
CA VAL A 128 -2.68 -7.14 12.35
C VAL A 128 -3.58 -8.00 11.44
N SER A 129 -4.40 -7.35 10.61
CA SER A 129 -5.43 -8.00 9.79
C SER A 129 -5.37 -7.66 8.30
N HIS A 130 -4.48 -6.74 7.89
CA HIS A 130 -4.42 -6.25 6.51
C HIS A 130 -3.00 -6.31 5.95
N PHE A 131 -2.89 -6.18 4.64
CA PHE A 131 -1.62 -5.88 3.98
C PHE A 131 -1.74 -4.70 2.99
N PHE A 132 -0.60 -4.05 2.76
CA PHE A 132 -0.40 -2.96 1.82
C PHE A 132 0.76 -3.32 0.89
N TRP A 133 0.66 -2.98 -0.39
CA TRP A 133 1.63 -3.43 -1.41
C TRP A 133 2.10 -2.33 -2.37
N PHE A 134 1.58 -1.12 -2.22
CA PHE A 134 1.87 0.05 -3.06
C PHE A 134 1.85 1.33 -2.22
N PHE A 135 2.50 2.38 -2.73
CA PHE A 135 2.52 3.69 -2.11
C PHE A 135 1.20 4.42 -2.36
N GLU A 136 0.29 4.42 -1.39
CA GLU A 136 -0.99 5.14 -1.48
C GLU A 136 -0.79 6.66 -1.55
N GLU A 137 0.13 7.18 -0.75
CA GLU A 137 0.52 8.59 -0.72
C GLU A 137 1.67 8.90 -1.70
N SER A 138 1.77 8.18 -2.82
CA SER A 138 2.74 8.55 -3.86
C SER A 138 2.48 9.97 -4.37
N ASP A 139 3.50 10.65 -4.91
CA ASP A 139 3.31 11.88 -5.66
C ASP A 139 3.49 11.60 -7.18
N PRO A 140 2.41 11.60 -7.98
CA PRO A 140 1.01 11.77 -7.58
C PRO A 140 0.39 10.48 -6.97
N PRO A 141 -0.69 10.58 -6.17
CA PRO A 141 -1.35 9.42 -5.60
C PRO A 141 -2.09 8.65 -6.70
N PRO A 142 -2.42 7.36 -6.50
CA PRO A 142 -3.13 6.59 -7.50
C PRO A 142 -4.46 7.23 -7.84
N ALA A 143 -4.59 7.58 -9.11
CA ALA A 143 -5.78 8.21 -9.66
C ALA A 143 -5.88 7.86 -11.14
N VAL A 144 -7.10 7.80 -11.65
CA VAL A 144 -7.32 7.73 -13.10
C VAL A 144 -7.25 9.15 -13.66
N ARG A 145 -6.21 9.44 -14.45
CA ARG A 145 -6.00 10.74 -15.13
C ARG A 145 -5.78 10.50 -16.61
N ASN A 146 -6.45 11.26 -17.46
CA ASN A 146 -6.34 11.13 -18.92
C ASN A 146 -6.51 9.68 -19.42
N GLY A 147 -7.43 8.93 -18.82
CA GLY A 147 -7.69 7.53 -19.17
C GLY A 147 -6.63 6.53 -18.70
N ARG A 148 -5.71 6.92 -17.81
CA ARG A 148 -4.66 6.05 -17.28
C ARG A 148 -4.71 5.97 -15.77
N LEU A 149 -4.49 4.78 -15.20
CA LEU A 149 -4.20 4.59 -13.79
C LEU A 149 -2.69 4.43 -13.62
N SER A 150 -2.08 5.19 -12.72
CA SER A 150 -0.67 5.02 -12.35
C SER A 150 -0.56 4.60 -10.89
N LEU A 151 0.30 3.63 -10.59
CA LEU A 151 0.60 3.20 -9.21
C LEU A 151 2.07 2.82 -9.08
N LYS A 152 2.61 2.89 -7.85
CA LYS A 152 3.99 2.49 -7.54
C LYS A 152 3.98 1.45 -6.43
N THR A 153 4.52 0.26 -6.68
CA THR A 153 4.64 -0.80 -5.66
C THR A 153 5.76 -0.50 -4.67
N PHE A 154 5.78 -1.19 -3.52
CA PHE A 154 6.89 -1.09 -2.56
C PHE A 154 8.22 -1.64 -3.09
N GLU A 155 8.22 -2.39 -4.20
CA GLU A 155 9.44 -2.76 -4.94
C GLU A 155 9.98 -1.62 -5.82
N LEU A 156 9.40 -0.42 -5.70
CA LEU A 156 9.68 0.75 -6.53
C LEU A 156 9.44 0.52 -8.02
N VAL A 157 8.47 -0.34 -8.36
CA VAL A 157 8.02 -0.52 -9.74
C VAL A 157 6.80 0.37 -9.98
N ARG A 158 6.91 1.27 -10.95
CA ARG A 158 5.81 2.10 -11.44
C ARG A 158 5.09 1.35 -12.56
N TYR A 159 3.77 1.24 -12.43
CA TYR A 159 2.90 0.75 -13.48
C TYR A 159 2.02 1.89 -13.99
N GLU A 160 1.81 1.92 -15.31
CA GLU A 160 0.72 2.66 -15.93
C GLU A 160 -0.21 1.68 -16.65
N PHE A 161 -1.50 1.81 -16.38
CA PHE A 161 -2.55 1.01 -16.99
C PHE A 161 -3.46 1.89 -17.85
N ASP A 162 -3.90 1.35 -18.98
CA ASP A 162 -5.03 1.91 -19.71
C ASP A 162 -6.32 1.62 -18.91
N ALA A 163 -7.04 2.66 -18.50
CA ALA A 163 -8.22 2.51 -17.64
C ALA A 163 -9.44 1.92 -18.38
N ALA A 164 -9.46 1.96 -19.72
CA ALA A 164 -10.58 1.46 -20.53
C ALA A 164 -10.46 -0.04 -20.84
N THR A 165 -9.24 -0.57 -20.91
CA THR A 165 -8.92 -1.96 -21.27
C THR A 165 -8.30 -2.75 -20.11
N GLY A 166 -7.73 -2.05 -19.13
CA GLY A 166 -6.95 -2.61 -18.04
C GLY A 166 -5.56 -3.10 -18.45
N GLN A 167 -5.10 -2.87 -19.67
CA GLN A 167 -3.77 -3.31 -20.11
C GLN A 167 -2.67 -2.49 -19.42
N ILE A 168 -1.56 -3.15 -19.06
CA ILE A 168 -0.33 -2.47 -18.65
C ILE A 168 0.26 -1.80 -19.90
N LEU A 169 0.37 -0.48 -19.87
CA LEU A 169 1.03 0.32 -20.90
C LEU A 169 2.52 0.45 -20.62
N HIS A 170 2.88 0.70 -19.36
CA HIS A 170 4.25 0.89 -18.91
C HIS A 170 4.52 0.17 -17.60
N ARG A 171 5.75 -0.32 -17.46
CA ARG A 171 6.29 -0.96 -16.25
C ARG A 171 7.75 -0.57 -16.11
N ASP A 172 8.02 0.36 -15.21
CA ASP A 172 9.34 0.95 -15.03
C ASP A 172 9.83 0.76 -13.59
N VAL A 173 11.06 0.27 -13.44
CA VAL A 173 11.72 0.24 -12.14
C VAL A 173 12.27 1.64 -11.86
N ASP A 174 12.05 2.15 -10.65
CA ASP A 174 12.54 3.46 -10.23
C ASP A 174 14.06 3.56 -10.49
N PRO A 175 14.54 4.62 -11.18
CA PRO A 175 15.95 4.79 -11.51
C PRO A 175 16.90 4.78 -10.29
N VAL A 176 16.37 5.04 -9.09
CA VAL A 176 17.14 4.91 -7.83
C VAL A 176 17.66 3.47 -7.63
N LEU A 177 16.99 2.47 -8.22
CA LEU A 177 17.38 1.07 -8.24
C LEU A 177 18.25 0.71 -9.45
N SER A 178 19.18 1.61 -9.80
CA SER A 178 20.17 1.37 -10.85
C SER A 178 21.07 0.14 -10.56
N PRO A 179 21.77 -0.42 -11.56
CA PRO A 179 22.66 -1.56 -11.35
C PRO A 179 23.67 -1.31 -10.22
N GLY A 180 23.76 -2.25 -9.27
CA GLY A 180 24.59 -2.13 -8.07
C GLY A 180 23.95 -1.42 -6.89
N ALA A 181 22.74 -0.86 -7.05
CA ALA A 181 21.93 -0.42 -5.92
C ALA A 181 21.45 -1.63 -5.10
N LEU A 182 21.44 -1.44 -3.79
CA LEU A 182 20.93 -2.38 -2.81
C LEU A 182 19.71 -1.76 -2.15
N TYR A 183 18.55 -2.40 -2.27
CA TYR A 183 17.33 -2.00 -1.57
C TYR A 183 16.95 -3.05 -0.55
N VAL A 184 16.98 -2.66 0.73
CA VAL A 184 16.85 -3.55 1.88
C VAL A 184 15.95 -2.95 2.94
N TYR A 185 15.33 -3.82 3.72
CA TYR A 185 14.67 -3.46 4.98
C TYR A 185 15.36 -4.18 6.15
N GLY A 186 15.64 -3.46 7.23
CA GLY A 186 16.35 -4.04 8.37
C GLY A 186 16.66 -3.04 9.47
N LYS A 187 17.28 -3.55 10.54
CA LYS A 187 17.68 -2.74 11.70
C LYS A 187 18.99 -1.99 11.41
N VAL A 188 18.96 -0.67 11.65
CA VAL A 188 20.09 0.24 11.41
C VAL A 188 20.79 0.57 12.72
N ASP A 189 22.11 0.39 12.76
CA ASP A 189 22.97 0.78 13.88
C ASP A 189 23.90 1.93 13.44
N LYS A 190 24.12 2.91 14.32
CA LYS A 190 25.13 3.97 14.11
C LYS A 190 26.49 3.47 14.58
N ILE A 191 27.48 3.44 13.68
CA ILE A 191 28.84 2.91 13.96
C ILE A 191 29.93 4.00 13.89
N GLY A 192 29.56 5.25 13.57
CA GLY A 192 30.44 6.41 13.55
C GLY A 192 29.66 7.69 13.28
N ALA A 193 30.36 8.83 13.15
CA ALA A 193 29.71 10.13 12.96
C ALA A 193 28.76 10.16 11.75
N ARG A 194 29.20 9.60 10.62
CA ARG A 194 28.45 9.50 9.36
C ARG A 194 28.32 8.07 8.84
N ARG A 195 28.72 7.09 9.65
CA ARG A 195 28.80 5.68 9.27
C ARG A 195 27.74 4.87 10.01
N TYR A 196 27.05 4.03 9.25
CA TYR A 196 25.94 3.21 9.71
C TYR A 196 26.14 1.78 9.22
N SER A 197 25.53 0.83 9.90
CA SER A 197 25.44 -0.56 9.48
C SER A 197 23.99 -0.97 9.51
N ILE A 198 23.51 -1.62 8.45
CA ILE A 198 22.21 -2.29 8.45
C ILE A 198 22.44 -3.79 8.48
N LYS A 199 21.69 -4.49 9.34
CA LYS A 199 21.50 -5.94 9.24
C LYS A 199 20.17 -6.16 8.50
N PRO A 200 20.20 -6.45 7.19
CA PRO A 200 18.99 -6.65 6.43
C PRO A 200 18.24 -7.86 6.96
N CYS A 201 16.96 -7.67 7.17
CA CYS A 201 16.01 -8.73 7.43
C CYS A 201 15.33 -9.14 6.13
N HIS A 202 15.18 -8.17 5.22
CA HIS A 202 14.61 -8.37 3.91
C HIS A 202 15.43 -7.70 2.81
N LEU A 203 15.54 -8.39 1.67
CA LEU A 203 16.23 -7.92 0.47
C LEU A 203 15.22 -7.75 -0.66
N VAL A 204 14.97 -6.50 -1.06
CA VAL A 204 14.08 -6.18 -2.18
C VAL A 204 14.83 -6.29 -3.50
N GLN A 205 16.03 -5.70 -3.57
CA GLN A 205 16.89 -5.72 -4.75
C GLN A 205 18.38 -5.65 -4.38
N GLY A 206 19.22 -6.30 -5.21
CA GLY A 206 20.68 -6.23 -5.13
C GLY A 206 21.27 -7.55 -4.66
N THR A 207 22.50 -7.52 -4.16
CA THR A 207 23.18 -8.70 -3.62
C THR A 207 23.82 -8.32 -2.29
N LEU A 208 23.53 -9.11 -1.27
CA LEU A 208 24.10 -8.89 0.05
C LEU A 208 25.55 -9.40 0.13
N PRO A 209 26.41 -8.72 0.90
CA PRO A 209 27.73 -9.24 1.21
C PRO A 209 27.62 -10.52 2.05
N LYS A 210 28.64 -11.39 1.98
CA LYS A 210 28.69 -12.65 2.75
C LYS A 210 28.59 -12.46 4.27
N SER A 211 28.97 -11.28 4.76
CA SER A 211 28.84 -10.91 6.18
C SER A 211 27.38 -10.79 6.64
N GLY A 212 26.42 -10.65 5.72
CA GLY A 212 25.02 -10.37 6.04
C GLY A 212 24.77 -8.99 6.64
N ARG A 213 25.77 -8.11 6.65
CA ARG A 213 25.68 -6.71 7.13
C ARG A 213 26.21 -5.77 6.07
N VAL A 214 25.56 -4.63 5.92
CA VAL A 214 25.91 -3.62 4.92
C VAL A 214 26.27 -2.35 5.66
N ASP A 215 27.53 -1.96 5.55
CA ASP A 215 28.00 -0.68 6.07
C ASP A 215 27.84 0.40 5.00
N PHE A 216 27.42 1.59 5.41
CA PHE A 216 27.19 2.70 4.51
C PHE A 216 27.38 4.06 5.19
N GLU A 217 27.57 5.09 4.38
CA GLU A 217 27.62 6.48 4.80
C GLU A 217 26.28 7.18 4.56
N ALA A 218 25.93 8.13 5.43
CA ALA A 218 24.80 9.03 5.22
C ALA A 218 25.19 10.48 5.53
N GLU A 219 24.45 11.44 4.97
CA GLU A 219 24.59 12.85 5.33
C GLU A 219 24.15 13.08 6.79
N PRO A 220 24.79 14.01 7.52
CA PRO A 220 24.36 14.40 8.86
C PRO A 220 22.86 14.72 8.90
N GLY A 221 22.20 14.35 10.00
CA GLY A 221 20.75 14.50 10.16
C GLY A 221 19.87 13.47 9.43
N SER A 222 20.35 12.78 8.38
CA SER A 222 19.52 11.85 7.59
C SER A 222 18.98 10.65 8.38
N LEU A 223 19.70 10.25 9.43
CA LEU A 223 19.37 9.10 10.28
C LEU A 223 19.57 9.40 11.78
N GLU A 224 19.77 10.66 12.17
CA GLU A 224 20.19 11.02 13.55
C GLU A 224 19.12 10.74 14.60
N ASP A 225 17.85 10.99 14.29
CA ASP A 225 16.73 10.67 15.20
C ASP A 225 16.31 9.19 15.17
N TYR A 226 17.01 8.35 14.38
CA TYR A 226 16.52 7.03 13.98
C TYR A 226 17.57 5.91 14.10
N ALA A 227 18.71 6.16 14.74
CA ALA A 227 19.63 5.09 15.10
C ALA A 227 18.89 4.03 15.94
N TYR A 228 19.14 2.75 15.66
CA TYR A 228 18.48 1.57 16.27
C TYR A 228 17.05 1.28 15.82
N SER A 229 16.56 1.93 14.76
CA SER A 229 15.24 1.66 14.18
C SER A 229 15.31 0.78 12.92
N TRP A 230 14.16 0.23 12.56
CA TRP A 230 13.97 -0.52 11.32
C TRP A 230 13.66 0.44 10.17
N LYS A 231 14.36 0.29 9.05
CA LYS A 231 14.22 1.19 7.88
C LYS A 231 14.31 0.42 6.57
N SER A 232 13.59 0.95 5.57
CA SER A 232 13.73 0.59 4.16
C SER A 232 14.69 1.57 3.49
N LEU A 233 15.86 1.08 3.08
CA LEU A 233 16.97 1.91 2.59
C LEU A 233 17.41 1.49 1.19
N VAL A 234 17.61 2.46 0.31
CA VAL A 234 18.35 2.29 -0.94
C VAL A 234 19.79 2.77 -0.72
N ILE A 235 20.74 1.85 -0.85
CA ILE A 235 22.17 2.07 -0.67
C ILE A 235 22.86 1.82 -2.00
N GLN A 236 23.75 2.72 -2.41
CA GLN A 236 24.53 2.57 -3.64
C GLN A 236 25.98 2.97 -3.37
N SER A 237 26.92 2.13 -3.80
CA SER A 237 28.36 2.38 -3.66
C SER A 237 28.76 2.76 -2.23
N GLY A 238 28.17 2.10 -1.23
CA GLY A 238 28.42 2.35 0.19
C GLY A 238 27.81 3.65 0.75
N ARG A 239 26.86 4.28 0.04
CA ARG A 239 26.19 5.51 0.47
C ARG A 239 24.68 5.35 0.47
N LEU A 240 24.03 5.96 1.45
CA LEU A 240 22.58 6.10 1.49
C LEU A 240 22.13 7.01 0.34
N VAL A 241 21.27 6.49 -0.53
CA VAL A 241 20.67 7.25 -1.63
C VAL A 241 19.26 7.69 -1.26
N LYS A 242 18.50 6.80 -0.62
CA LYS A 242 17.10 7.07 -0.31
C LYS A 242 16.63 6.28 0.92
N ILE A 243 15.75 6.90 1.69
CA ILE A 243 14.95 6.26 2.74
C ILE A 243 13.52 6.17 2.21
N GLU A 244 12.96 4.97 2.17
CA GLU A 244 11.56 4.78 1.79
C GLU A 244 10.68 4.73 3.05
N PRO A 245 9.52 5.41 3.07
CA PRO A 245 8.62 5.46 4.23
C PRO A 245 7.76 4.18 4.35
N VAL A 246 8.36 3.01 4.12
CA VAL A 246 7.66 1.72 4.10
C VAL A 246 8.31 0.76 5.08
N ILE A 247 7.48 -0.08 5.68
CA ILE A 247 7.90 -1.10 6.63
C ILE A 247 7.62 -2.46 5.98
N LEU A 248 8.67 -3.21 5.65
CA LEU A 248 8.53 -4.55 5.06
C LEU A 248 8.60 -5.59 6.17
N ASN A 249 7.59 -5.57 7.04
CA ASN A 249 7.62 -6.19 8.36
C ASN A 249 7.30 -7.69 8.40
N GLU A 250 7.26 -8.41 7.28
CA GLU A 250 6.99 -9.85 7.32
C GLU A 250 7.95 -10.59 8.24
N CYS A 251 9.23 -10.22 8.25
CA CYS A 251 10.22 -10.83 9.12
C CYS A 251 10.11 -10.41 10.61
N ASN A 252 9.32 -9.38 10.93
CA ASN A 252 8.95 -9.06 12.32
C ASN A 252 7.74 -9.89 12.79
N LEU A 253 6.99 -10.49 11.87
CA LEU A 253 5.85 -11.37 12.18
C LEU A 253 6.29 -12.80 12.52
N GLU A 254 7.54 -13.18 12.24
CA GLU A 254 8.13 -14.49 12.60
C GLU A 254 8.51 -14.62 14.10
N SER A 255 7.81 -13.90 15.00
CA SER A 255 7.81 -14.18 16.45
C SER A 255 6.61 -15.09 16.77
N PRO A 256 6.70 -16.07 17.69
CA PRO A 256 6.07 -17.41 17.60
C PRO A 256 4.53 -17.48 17.79
N ALA A 257 3.80 -16.39 17.58
CA ALA A 257 2.35 -16.32 17.76
C ALA A 257 1.53 -16.93 16.60
N ARG A 258 2.17 -17.55 15.61
CA ARG A 258 1.51 -18.41 14.61
C ARG A 258 1.93 -19.87 14.84
N ARG A 259 1.37 -20.49 15.88
CA ARG A 259 1.22 -21.94 16.04
C ARG A 259 -0.24 -22.25 16.35
#